data_AF-A0A4P7WTD8-F1
#
_entry.id   AF-A0A4P7WTD8-F1
#
_cell.length_a   1.000
_cell.length_b   1.000
_cell.length_c   1.000
_cell.angle_alpha   90.00
_cell.angle_beta   90.00
_cell.angle_gamma   90.00
#
_symmetry.space_group_name_H-M   'P 1'
#
loop_
_entity.id
_entity.type
_entity.pdbx_description
1 polymer ?
#
loop_
_entity_poly.entity_id
_entity_poly.type
_entity_poly.pdbx_seq_one_letter_code
_entity_poly.pdbx_strand_id
1 'polypeptide(L)'
;MGKYIICFENFSSGEKKIDTTVSSSLEVMELYKSINWFNLLTKATDANQNDSDIVDDNSWNFSVTFKNNKKESIIHIHPHLYPSKSVQPEAIKLVLEFMSSKIVPTSKFSQLFGGSKEKAVEENKTAATGVLQEETVTHLTNFLDNNHTDLQRFNHLSTDTIIDESYTVY
;
A
#
# COMPACT_ATOMS: atom_id res chain seq x y z
N MET A 1 -17.16 0.04 -16.45
CA MET A 1 -15.76 0.43 -16.21
C MET A 1 -15.60 0.61 -14.72
N GLY A 2 -14.63 -0.06 -14.09
CA GLY A 2 -14.40 0.10 -12.65
C GLY A 2 -13.68 1.41 -12.36
N LYS A 3 -13.92 1.99 -11.18
CA LYS A 3 -13.27 3.21 -10.73
C LYS A 3 -12.26 2.87 -9.64
N TYR A 4 -11.13 3.55 -9.67
CA TYR A 4 -10.09 3.48 -8.65
C TYR A 4 -10.17 4.72 -7.78
N ILE A 5 -10.28 4.53 -6.47
CA ILE A 5 -10.15 5.60 -5.50
C ILE A 5 -8.69 5.61 -5.06
N ILE A 6 -8.01 6.73 -5.27
CA ILE A 6 -6.59 6.90 -4.94
C ILE A 6 -6.50 7.88 -3.80
N CYS A 7 -5.77 7.50 -2.75
CA CYS A 7 -5.43 8.39 -1.66
C CYS A 7 -3.92 8.42 -1.46
N PHE A 8 -3.35 9.61 -1.33
CA PHE A 8 -1.99 9.81 -0.87
C PHE A 8 -2.03 10.78 0.30
N GLU A 9 -1.88 10.24 1.50
CA GLU A 9 -2.07 10.98 2.75
C GLU A 9 -1.02 10.61 3.78
N ASN A 10 -0.78 11.55 4.69
CA ASN A 10 0.02 11.33 5.88
C ASN A 10 -0.92 10.88 7.01
N PHE A 11 -0.75 9.66 7.50
CA PHE A 11 -1.62 9.08 8.53
C PHE A 11 -1.49 9.77 9.89
N SER A 12 -0.33 10.36 10.20
CA SER A 12 -0.06 10.98 11.51
C SER A 12 -0.61 12.40 11.60
N SER A 13 -0.40 13.23 10.57
CA SER A 13 -0.93 14.61 10.51
C SER A 13 -2.31 14.72 9.87
N GLY A 14 -2.75 13.70 9.14
CA GLY A 14 -3.96 13.75 8.33
C GLY A 14 -3.85 14.61 7.06
N GLU A 15 -2.64 15.05 6.69
CA GLU A 15 -2.41 15.81 5.46
C GLU A 15 -2.74 14.95 4.23
N LYS A 16 -3.59 15.45 3.33
CA LYS A 16 -3.93 14.77 2.07
C LYS A 16 -3.34 15.52 0.88
N LYS A 17 -2.47 14.84 0.12
CA LYS A 17 -1.91 15.36 -1.15
C LYS A 17 -2.68 14.89 -2.36
N ILE A 18 -3.22 13.67 -2.32
CA ILE A 18 -4.07 13.12 -3.38
C ILE A 18 -5.31 12.50 -2.73
N ASP A 19 -6.48 12.89 -3.22
CA ASP A 19 -7.77 12.27 -2.89
C ASP A 19 -8.63 12.38 -4.15
N THR A 20 -8.58 11.35 -5.00
CA THR A 20 -9.20 11.40 -6.33
C THR A 20 -9.77 10.05 -6.75
N THR A 21 -10.61 10.08 -7.78
CA THR A 21 -11.16 8.89 -8.41
C THR A 21 -10.85 8.89 -9.90
N VAL A 22 -10.17 7.85 -10.38
CA VAL A 22 -9.80 7.69 -11.80
C VAL A 22 -10.48 6.46 -12.40
N SER A 23 -10.53 6.40 -13.73
CA SER A 23 -11.17 5.28 -14.45
C SER A 23 -10.18 4.43 -15.26
N SER A 24 -8.89 4.81 -15.27
CA SER A 24 -7.82 4.12 -15.98
C SER A 24 -6.72 3.67 -15.03
N SER A 25 -6.18 2.46 -15.24
CA SER A 25 -4.98 1.97 -14.55
C SER A 25 -3.76 2.84 -14.87
N LEU A 26 -3.68 3.41 -16.07
CA LEU A 26 -2.60 4.31 -16.48
C LEU A 26 -2.55 5.56 -15.60
N GLU A 27 -3.69 6.16 -15.28
CA GLU A 27 -3.76 7.32 -14.38
C GLU A 27 -3.30 6.97 -12.95
N VAL A 28 -3.61 5.76 -12.46
CA VAL A 28 -3.11 5.27 -11.16
C VAL A 28 -1.59 5.20 -11.17
N MET A 29 -1.00 4.64 -12.25
CA MET A 29 0.44 4.50 -12.39
C MET A 29 1.16 5.84 -12.52
N GLU A 30 0.59 6.79 -13.25
CA GLU A 30 1.13 8.15 -13.37
C GLU A 30 1.14 8.87 -12.02
N LEU A 31 0.05 8.78 -11.26
CA LEU A 31 -0.03 9.36 -9.92
C LEU A 31 0.98 8.72 -8.97
N TYR A 32 1.10 7.39 -8.96
CA TYR A 32 2.12 6.71 -8.15
C TYR A 32 3.55 7.15 -8.51
N LYS A 33 3.89 7.21 -9.79
CA LYS A 33 5.22 7.61 -10.27
C LYS A 33 5.54 9.09 -10.00
N SER A 34 4.52 9.94 -9.82
CA SER A 34 4.73 11.34 -9.44
C SER A 34 5.22 11.52 -7.99
N ILE A 35 5.11 10.49 -7.16
CA ILE A 35 5.52 10.52 -5.76
C ILE A 35 7.04 10.31 -5.66
N ASN A 36 7.72 11.33 -5.15
CA ASN A 36 9.13 11.24 -4.84
C ASN A 36 9.33 10.69 -3.42
N TRP A 37 9.26 9.36 -3.30
CA TRP A 37 9.43 8.63 -2.03
C TRP A 37 10.75 8.95 -1.33
N PHE A 38 11.85 9.04 -2.08
CA PHE A 38 13.16 9.40 -1.55
C PHE A 38 13.16 10.77 -0.84
N ASN A 39 12.60 11.80 -1.50
CA ASN A 39 12.53 13.15 -0.92
C ASN A 39 11.61 13.22 0.30
N LEU A 40 10.53 12.45 0.32
CA LEU A 40 9.63 12.40 1.48
C LEU A 40 10.35 11.81 2.68
N LEU A 41 11.05 10.69 2.46
CA LEU A 41 11.71 9.96 3.53
C LEU A 41 12.97 10.66 4.05
N THR A 42 13.79 11.23 3.16
CA THR A 42 15.01 11.95 3.59
C THR A 42 14.73 13.26 4.31
N LYS A 43 13.60 13.92 4.05
CA LYS A 43 13.16 15.08 4.84
C LYS A 43 12.77 14.71 6.25
N ALA A 44 12.25 13.50 6.41
CA ALA A 44 11.71 13.00 7.64
C ALA A 44 12.78 12.35 8.54
N THR A 45 13.94 11.98 7.98
CA THR A 45 15.10 11.49 8.74
C THR A 45 16.00 12.67 9.16
N ASP A 46 15.92 13.10 10.42
CA ASP A 46 16.94 13.99 10.99
C ASP A 46 18.29 13.27 11.06
N ALA A 47 19.42 14.02 11.04
CA ALA A 47 20.77 13.41 10.97
C ALA A 47 21.13 12.49 12.15
N ASN A 48 20.32 12.48 13.22
CA ASN A 48 20.59 11.81 14.50
C ASN A 48 19.42 10.93 15.01
N GLN A 49 18.44 10.58 14.18
CA GLN A 49 17.36 9.69 14.63
C GLN A 49 17.73 8.21 14.45
N ASN A 50 17.51 7.43 15.52
CA ASN A 50 17.58 5.96 15.49
C ASN A 50 16.41 5.40 14.67
N ASP A 51 16.60 4.21 14.10
CA ASP A 51 15.68 3.52 13.18
C ASP A 51 14.26 3.20 13.73
N SER A 52 13.91 3.60 14.95
CA SER A 52 12.78 3.02 15.71
C SER A 52 11.50 3.85 15.84
N ASP A 53 11.50 5.16 15.57
CA ASP A 53 10.36 6.01 15.95
C ASP A 53 9.58 6.52 14.74
N ILE A 54 8.34 6.05 14.53
CA ILE A 54 7.46 6.56 13.46
C ILE A 54 7.14 8.06 13.71
N VAL A 55 7.86 8.97 13.04
CA VAL A 55 7.62 10.42 13.01
C VAL A 55 6.53 10.78 11.99
N ASP A 56 5.83 11.89 12.23
CA ASP A 56 4.76 12.43 11.38
C ASP A 56 5.14 12.44 9.89
N ASP A 57 6.28 13.02 9.52
CA ASP A 57 6.74 13.14 8.12
C ASP A 57 6.98 11.81 7.38
N ASN A 58 6.92 10.68 8.08
CA ASN A 58 7.15 9.35 7.54
C ASN A 58 5.90 8.48 7.42
N SER A 59 4.75 9.01 7.81
CA SER A 59 3.50 8.25 7.83
C SER A 59 2.73 8.37 6.52
N TRP A 60 3.42 8.71 5.42
CA TRP A 60 2.84 8.82 4.09
C TRP A 60 2.43 7.45 3.55
N ASN A 61 1.20 7.34 3.10
CA ASN A 61 0.61 6.13 2.55
C ASN A 61 -0.04 6.44 1.20
N PHE A 62 0.36 5.71 0.17
CA PHE A 62 -0.34 5.68 -1.12
C PHE A 62 -1.25 4.47 -1.18
N SER A 63 -2.54 4.72 -1.35
CA SER A 63 -3.59 3.71 -1.33
C SER A 63 -4.37 3.72 -2.63
N VAL A 64 -4.61 2.54 -3.19
CA VAL A 64 -5.52 2.36 -4.33
C VAL A 64 -6.61 1.39 -3.93
N THR A 65 -7.84 1.88 -3.94
CA THR A 65 -9.04 1.08 -3.65
C THR A 65 -9.83 0.86 -4.93
N PHE A 66 -10.09 -0.41 -5.23
CA PHE A 66 -11.06 -0.84 -6.23
C PHE A 66 -12.28 -1.44 -5.55
N LYS A 67 -13.47 -0.92 -5.85
CA LYS A 67 -14.72 -1.37 -5.23
C LYS A 67 -15.80 -1.62 -6.27
N ASN A 68 -16.45 -2.78 -6.18
CA ASN A 68 -17.70 -3.06 -6.88
C ASN A 68 -18.78 -3.50 -5.89
N ASN A 69 -19.94 -3.96 -6.36
CA ASN A 69 -21.06 -4.35 -5.49
C ASN A 69 -20.85 -5.66 -4.71
N LYS A 70 -19.75 -6.37 -4.93
CA LYS A 70 -19.47 -7.68 -4.31
C LYS A 70 -18.14 -7.73 -3.58
N LYS A 71 -17.17 -6.93 -4.00
CA LYS A 71 -15.79 -7.00 -3.55
C LYS A 71 -15.17 -5.60 -3.46
N GLU A 72 -14.33 -5.44 -2.46
CA GLU A 72 -13.40 -4.33 -2.27
C GLU A 72 -11.99 -4.91 -2.23
N SER A 73 -11.09 -4.37 -3.04
CA SER A 73 -9.67 -4.72 -3.04
C SER A 73 -8.87 -3.44 -2.85
N ILE A 74 -7.90 -3.47 -1.94
CA ILE A 74 -7.08 -2.32 -1.58
C ILE A 74 -5.62 -2.75 -1.63
N ILE A 75 -4.78 -1.89 -2.22
CA ILE A 75 -3.33 -1.95 -2.05
C ILE A 75 -2.88 -0.67 -1.34
N HIS A 76 -2.14 -0.83 -0.26
CA HIS A 76 -1.44 0.23 0.46
C HIS A 76 0.05 0.11 0.18
N ILE A 77 0.68 1.24 -0.08
CA ILE A 77 2.11 1.36 -0.30
C ILE A 77 2.61 2.42 0.66
N HIS A 78 3.46 2.02 1.59
CA HIS A 78 4.01 2.92 2.60
C HIS A 78 5.47 2.56 2.90
N PRO A 79 6.22 3.44 3.58
CA PRO A 79 7.62 3.18 3.92
C PRO A 79 7.78 1.96 4.86
N HIS A 80 8.87 1.19 4.67
CA HIS A 80 9.23 0.06 5.55
C HIS A 80 10.02 0.51 6.77
N LEU A 81 11.04 1.35 6.57
CA LEU A 81 11.93 1.93 7.59
C LEU A 81 12.55 3.23 7.03
N TYR A 82 13.22 4.02 7.88
CA TYR A 82 13.87 5.24 7.44
C TYR A 82 15.11 4.99 6.61
N PRO A 83 15.17 5.53 5.38
CA PRO A 83 16.45 5.66 4.73
C PRO A 83 17.28 6.67 5.52
N SER A 84 18.48 6.24 5.91
CA SER A 84 19.55 7.18 6.27
C SER A 84 19.75 8.18 5.13
N LYS A 85 20.23 9.40 5.46
CA LYS A 85 20.63 10.41 4.45
C LYS A 85 21.68 9.89 3.46
N SER A 86 22.34 8.77 3.77
CA SER A 86 23.31 8.10 2.90
C SER A 86 22.71 7.05 1.95
N VAL A 87 21.42 6.70 2.10
CA VAL A 87 20.73 5.74 1.22
C VAL A 87 20.55 6.37 -0.16
N GLN A 88 20.77 5.58 -1.22
CA GLN A 88 20.52 6.04 -2.59
C GLN A 88 19.03 5.89 -2.94
N PRO A 89 18.48 6.73 -3.84
CA PRO A 89 17.07 6.67 -4.24
C PRO A 89 16.58 5.28 -4.65
N GLU A 90 17.41 4.53 -5.38
CA GLU A 90 17.12 3.17 -5.85
C GLU A 90 17.11 2.11 -4.75
N ALA A 91 17.68 2.40 -3.59
CA ALA A 91 17.76 1.49 -2.44
C ALA A 91 16.60 1.73 -1.44
N ILE A 92 15.65 2.61 -1.77
CA ILE A 92 14.45 2.84 -0.95
C ILE A 92 13.58 1.60 -0.94
N LYS A 93 13.23 1.17 0.27
CA LYS A 93 12.39 0.00 0.53
C LYS A 93 11.02 0.41 1.05
N LEU A 94 9.99 -0.20 0.48
CA LEU A 94 8.59 0.05 0.80
C LEU A 94 7.93 -1.23 1.34
N VAL A 95 6.77 -1.03 1.94
CA VAL A 95 5.83 -2.07 2.34
C VAL A 95 4.63 -1.98 1.42
N LEU A 96 4.20 -3.13 0.93
CA LEU A 96 2.99 -3.27 0.14
C LEU A 96 2.03 -4.14 0.95
N GLU A 97 0.92 -3.57 1.41
CA GLU A 97 -0.16 -4.32 2.04
C GLU A 97 -1.32 -4.47 1.07
N PHE A 98 -1.81 -5.69 0.88
CA PHE A 98 -3.01 -5.97 0.13
C PHE A 98 -4.11 -6.46 1.05
N MET A 99 -5.31 -5.93 0.85
CA MET A 99 -6.50 -6.36 1.52
C MET A 99 -7.60 -6.62 0.50
N SER A 100 -8.33 -7.72 0.68
CA SER A 100 -9.54 -7.98 -0.07
C SER A 100 -10.68 -8.31 0.86
N SER A 101 -11.83 -7.69 0.60
CA SER A 101 -13.04 -7.82 1.40
C SER A 101 -14.23 -8.15 0.51
N LYS A 102 -15.11 -9.01 1.03
CA LYS A 102 -16.42 -9.24 0.45
C LYS A 102 -17.40 -8.20 0.96
N ILE A 103 -18.18 -7.64 0.05
CA ILE A 103 -19.25 -6.71 0.40
C ILE A 103 -20.52 -7.54 0.63
N VAL A 104 -21.01 -7.50 1.86
CA VAL A 104 -22.22 -8.22 2.29
C VAL A 104 -23.28 -7.24 2.77
N PRO A 105 -24.57 -7.51 2.52
CA PRO A 105 -25.64 -6.71 3.10
C PRO A 105 -25.71 -6.95 4.61
N THR A 106 -25.75 -5.90 5.42
CA THR A 106 -25.96 -6.03 6.87
C THR A 106 -27.45 -6.30 7.12
N SER A 107 -27.83 -7.58 7.24
CA SER A 107 -29.15 -8.12 7.61
C SER A 107 -30.38 -7.72 6.76
N LYS A 108 -31.34 -8.65 6.64
CA LYS A 108 -32.67 -8.40 6.03
C LYS A 108 -33.55 -7.43 6.85
N PHE A 109 -33.32 -7.31 8.16
CA PHE A 109 -34.13 -6.46 9.04
C PHE A 109 -33.93 -4.96 8.76
N SER A 110 -32.76 -4.58 8.27
CA SER A 110 -32.38 -3.19 7.91
C SER A 110 -33.09 -2.69 6.65
N GLN A 111 -33.53 -3.61 5.78
CA GLN A 111 -34.29 -3.29 4.56
C GLN A 111 -35.68 -2.73 4.88
N LEU A 112 -36.25 -3.07 6.05
CA LEU A 112 -37.56 -2.58 6.49
C LEU A 112 -37.55 -1.10 6.93
N PHE A 113 -36.37 -0.53 7.18
CA PHE A 113 -36.20 0.86 7.62
C PHE A 113 -35.47 1.76 6.60
N GLY A 114 -35.51 1.39 5.31
CA GLY A 114 -35.14 2.28 4.22
C GLY A 114 -33.63 2.45 3.96
N GLY A 115 -32.78 1.56 4.50
CA GLY A 115 -31.35 1.58 4.20
C GLY A 115 -30.72 0.20 4.21
N SER A 116 -30.45 -0.36 3.02
CA SER A 116 -29.49 -1.47 2.91
C SER A 116 -28.10 -0.91 3.21
N LYS A 117 -27.64 -1.07 4.46
CA LYS A 117 -26.23 -0.84 4.78
C LYS A 117 -25.43 -2.03 4.26
N GLU A 118 -24.38 -1.76 3.51
CA GLU A 118 -23.40 -2.74 3.08
C GLU A 118 -22.23 -2.73 4.08
N LYS A 119 -21.63 -3.89 4.34
CA LYS A 119 -20.41 -4.02 5.14
C LYS A 119 -19.36 -4.76 4.31
N ALA A 120 -18.13 -4.24 4.33
CA ALA A 120 -16.95 -4.96 3.89
C ALA A 120 -16.53 -5.95 4.99
N VAL A 121 -16.40 -7.23 4.64
CA VAL A 121 -15.88 -8.30 5.50
C VAL A 121 -14.58 -8.77 4.88
N GLU A 122 -13.47 -8.56 5.59
CA GLU A 122 -12.13 -8.96 5.15
C GLU A 122 -12.11 -10.47 4.86
N GLU A 123 -11.62 -10.83 3.67
CA GLU A 123 -11.43 -12.21 3.22
C GLU A 123 -9.94 -12.60 3.21
N ASN A 124 -9.07 -11.67 2.86
CA ASN A 124 -7.63 -11.91 2.77
C ASN A 124 -6.85 -10.62 3.06
N LYS A 125 -5.73 -10.76 3.77
CA LYS A 125 -4.73 -9.71 3.99
C LYS A 125 -3.34 -10.30 3.82
N THR A 126 -2.51 -9.68 2.98
CA THR A 126 -1.11 -10.05 2.77
C THR A 126 -0.23 -8.80 2.78
N ALA A 127 1.05 -8.97 3.12
CA ALA A 127 2.01 -7.88 3.09
C ALA A 127 3.35 -8.37 2.56
N ALA A 128 4.05 -7.51 1.83
CA ALA A 128 5.44 -7.67 1.45
C ALA A 128 6.22 -6.49 1.99
N THR A 129 7.31 -6.76 2.70
CA THR A 129 8.15 -5.77 3.34
C THR A 129 9.52 -5.72 2.66
N GLY A 130 10.17 -4.56 2.69
CA GLY A 130 11.51 -4.43 2.12
C GLY A 130 11.55 -4.36 0.59
N VAL A 131 10.42 -4.09 -0.07
CA VAL A 131 10.25 -4.13 -1.53
C VAL A 131 10.88 -2.89 -2.16
N LEU A 132 11.69 -3.06 -3.22
CA LEU A 132 12.30 -1.92 -3.90
C LEU A 132 11.28 -1.11 -4.69
N GLN A 133 11.60 0.15 -5.01
CA GLN A 133 10.67 1.02 -5.73
C GLN A 133 10.29 0.46 -7.12
N GLU A 134 11.24 -0.13 -7.85
CA GLU A 134 11.00 -0.75 -9.16
C GLU A 134 10.09 -1.99 -9.06
N GLU A 135 10.33 -2.82 -8.05
CA GLU A 135 9.48 -3.98 -7.77
C GLU A 135 8.06 -3.53 -7.38
N THR A 136 7.95 -2.45 -6.61
CA THR A 136 6.66 -1.86 -6.22
C THR A 136 5.84 -1.45 -7.45
N VAL A 137 6.47 -0.85 -8.47
CA VAL A 137 5.81 -0.53 -9.76
C VAL A 137 5.27 -1.80 -10.41
N THR A 138 6.05 -2.89 -10.38
CA THR A 138 5.64 -4.19 -10.93
C THR A 138 4.43 -4.76 -10.18
N HIS A 139 4.44 -4.71 -8.85
CA HIS A 139 3.34 -5.20 -8.02
C HIS A 139 2.06 -4.37 -8.18
N LEU A 140 2.17 -3.04 -8.25
CA LEU A 140 1.03 -2.17 -8.51
C LEU A 140 0.45 -2.43 -9.91
N THR A 141 1.30 -2.60 -10.92
CA THR A 141 0.85 -2.97 -12.28
C THR A 141 0.09 -4.29 -12.26
N ASN A 142 0.62 -5.32 -11.58
CA ASN A 142 -0.04 -6.61 -11.43
C ASN A 142 -1.39 -6.51 -10.72
N PHE A 143 -1.50 -5.66 -9.69
CA PHE A 143 -2.77 -5.40 -8.99
C PHE A 143 -3.82 -4.82 -9.94
N LEU A 144 -3.42 -3.87 -10.78
CA LEU A 144 -4.30 -3.19 -11.73
C LEU A 144 -4.71 -4.08 -12.91
N ASP A 145 -3.79 -4.88 -13.43
CA ASP A 145 -4.02 -5.68 -14.64
C ASP A 145 -4.65 -7.06 -14.36
N ASN A 146 -4.39 -7.67 -13.20
CA ASN A 146 -4.86 -9.02 -12.88
C ASN A 146 -6.13 -9.04 -12.01
N ASN A 147 -7.12 -8.19 -12.33
CA ASN A 147 -8.40 -8.14 -11.63
C ASN A 147 -8.30 -7.96 -10.09
N HIS A 148 -7.25 -7.30 -9.59
CA HIS A 148 -7.07 -7.06 -8.15
C HIS A 148 -7.02 -8.38 -7.34
N THR A 149 -6.45 -9.42 -7.97
CA THR A 149 -6.26 -10.74 -7.38
C THR A 149 -4.85 -10.94 -6.82
N ASP A 150 -4.75 -12.01 -6.05
CA ASP A 150 -3.85 -12.23 -4.93
C ASP A 150 -2.38 -11.91 -5.20
N LEU A 151 -1.82 -11.11 -4.30
CA LEU A 151 -0.41 -10.90 -4.14
C LEU A 151 0.31 -12.10 -3.48
N GLN A 152 -0.37 -13.25 -3.28
CA GLN A 152 0.22 -14.54 -2.87
C GLN A 152 1.52 -14.94 -3.61
N ARG A 153 1.81 -14.37 -4.77
CA ARG A 153 3.10 -14.54 -5.47
C ARG A 153 4.30 -13.79 -4.88
N PHE A 154 4.12 -12.89 -3.90
CA PHE A 154 5.28 -12.30 -3.19
C PHE A 154 6.15 -13.37 -2.51
N ASN A 155 5.59 -14.54 -2.21
CA ASN A 155 6.32 -15.66 -1.60
C ASN A 155 7.05 -16.57 -2.60
N HIS A 156 7.11 -16.25 -3.89
CA HIS A 156 7.81 -17.05 -4.91
C HIS A 156 9.10 -16.43 -5.47
N LEU A 157 9.61 -15.36 -4.84
CA LEU A 157 11.04 -15.07 -4.86
C LEU A 157 11.66 -15.84 -3.69
N SER A 158 12.15 -17.04 -4.01
CA SER A 158 12.91 -17.98 -3.15
C SER A 158 13.14 -17.52 -1.70
N THR A 159 12.32 -18.04 -0.78
CA THR A 159 12.58 -18.03 0.67
C THR A 159 13.90 -18.71 1.09
N ASP A 160 14.63 -19.31 0.15
CA ASP A 160 15.94 -19.91 0.40
C ASP A 160 17.09 -18.90 0.54
N THR A 161 16.87 -17.60 0.30
CA THR A 161 17.96 -16.60 0.38
C THR A 161 17.87 -15.62 1.55
N ILE A 162 16.72 -15.48 2.22
CA ILE A 162 16.53 -14.41 3.23
C ILE A 162 16.78 -14.90 4.66
N ILE A 163 16.71 -16.21 4.92
CA ILE A 163 16.86 -16.74 6.30
C ILE A 163 18.33 -16.97 6.68
N ASP A 164 19.27 -17.05 5.73
CA ASP A 164 20.65 -17.47 6.04
C ASP A 164 21.62 -16.34 6.41
N GLU A 165 21.27 -15.05 6.22
CA GLU A 165 22.19 -13.93 6.51
C GLU A 165 21.95 -13.23 7.87
N SER A 166 20.98 -13.65 8.68
CA SER A 166 20.64 -12.94 9.94
C SER A 166 21.10 -13.61 11.25
N TYR A 167 21.91 -14.67 11.19
CA TYR A 167 22.54 -15.26 12.38
C TYR A 167 24.03 -15.56 12.18
N THR A 168 24.85 -14.52 12.00
CA THR A 168 26.24 -14.60 12.46
C THR A 168 26.58 -13.36 13.27
N VAL A 169 26.33 -13.45 14.58
CA VAL A 169 26.94 -12.56 15.56
C VAL A 169 28.35 -13.11 15.83
N TYR A 170 29.38 -12.36 15.45
CA TYR A 170 30.74 -12.50 15.98
C TYR A 170 31.00 -11.38 16.98
#